data_AF-A0AAJ1N111-F1
#
_entry.id   AF-A0AAJ1N111-F1
#
_cell.length_a   1.000
_cell.length_b   1.000
_cell.length_c   1.000
_cell.angle_alpha   90.00
_cell.angle_beta   90.00
_cell.angle_gamma   90.00
#
_symmetry.space_group_name_H-M   'P 1'
#
loop_
_entity.id
_entity.type
_entity.pdbx_description
1 polymer ?
#
loop_
_entity_poly.entity_id
_entity_poly.type
_entity_poly.pdbx_seq_one_letter_code
_entity_poly.pdbx_strand_id
1 'polypeptide(L)'
;MDTHIPELPEVLKSQCGFNCLTDICHYSFEQFRQQVSEYLSWSEAKHLYHSAQQEQKSNRLYEAKILTRANPQLQNAIHLAITTPDAELRDYNDEFGNRASQYVAPGAVSSMFSPAGYLTELYREARQLHAESSVYHLDKRRPDLRSLALSQDNMDSEISTLSLSNELLMEGIQAKSGLDSQAKVMEMLSTFRPSGATPYHDAYENVRKVIQLQDPNLEQLRAAPAVAGLMSQASLLGINASISPELFNILTEEITEKNAEIKFKENFGNIDPKFLFSVDALAKYYGLTQEQVIEFIGDIHTNDQDYYNNVLIYIKINDDGKLEASRITLLYEKNKDDLNYCYIYPSKKNELLMKLNFKKVYKEYHDLRIDMTGNTGGKLYRDPNYPNNANAEINFLINLTDEELKSRIKIKIDRVRPSPWDYTQSIVSYHIEEYSPCLFLLKLNKAIRLAQATQLTAQELEHIVLSTHTDLTLDATVLSQVFYVKYYMQYYGIDAETALILCNASISQRANNNQTSQFDRLFNTPPLNGQSFSLDDQELDLNPGSADDWHKAVLKRAFNADDIAESY
;
A
#
# COMPACT_ATOMS: atom_id res chain seq x y z
N MET A 1 -34.86 -64.02 12.58
CA MET A 1 -34.77 -63.31 11.29
C MET A 1 -33.36 -63.49 10.82
N ASP A 2 -33.17 -64.31 9.77
CA ASP A 2 -31.87 -64.57 9.17
C ASP A 2 -31.23 -63.25 8.74
N THR A 3 -30.15 -62.88 9.41
CA THR A 3 -29.31 -61.75 9.04
C THR A 3 -28.18 -62.32 8.18
N HIS A 4 -28.50 -62.56 6.91
CA HIS A 4 -27.46 -62.82 5.93
C HIS A 4 -26.64 -61.54 5.80
N ILE A 5 -25.49 -61.47 6.45
CA ILE A 5 -24.50 -60.43 6.18
C ILE A 5 -24.13 -60.61 4.70
N PRO A 6 -24.34 -59.63 3.82
CA PRO A 6 -24.00 -59.78 2.43
C PRO A 6 -22.48 -59.91 2.33
N GLU A 7 -21.99 -61.07 1.89
CA GLU A 7 -20.56 -61.29 1.70
C GLU A 7 -20.02 -60.32 0.65
N LEU A 8 -18.87 -59.69 0.96
CA LEU A 8 -18.19 -58.81 0.05
C LEU A 8 -17.76 -59.61 -1.20
N PRO A 9 -18.22 -59.26 -2.42
CA PRO A 9 -17.85 -60.00 -3.62
C PRO A 9 -16.33 -60.08 -3.82
N GLU A 10 -15.80 -61.26 -4.14
CA GLU A 10 -14.36 -61.47 -4.34
C GLU A 10 -13.73 -60.58 -5.43
N VAL A 11 -14.54 -60.15 -6.41
CA VAL A 11 -14.09 -59.19 -7.43
C VAL A 11 -13.72 -57.84 -6.82
N LEU A 12 -14.39 -57.40 -5.75
CA LEU A 12 -14.09 -56.13 -5.08
C LEU A 12 -12.83 -56.21 -4.23
N LYS A 13 -12.53 -57.38 -3.64
CA LYS A 13 -11.26 -57.62 -2.94
C LYS A 13 -10.09 -57.58 -3.92
N SER A 14 -10.19 -58.33 -5.00
CA SER A 14 -9.08 -58.52 -5.95
C SER A 14 -8.86 -57.36 -6.91
N GLN A 15 -9.91 -56.63 -7.32
CA GLN A 15 -9.82 -55.56 -8.34
C GLN A 15 -9.97 -54.15 -7.76
N CYS A 16 -10.68 -53.99 -6.64
CA CYS A 16 -10.95 -52.67 -6.03
C CYS A 16 -10.25 -52.46 -4.68
N GLY A 17 -9.64 -53.51 -4.10
CA GLY A 17 -8.89 -53.42 -2.84
C GLY A 17 -9.75 -53.27 -1.58
N PHE A 18 -11.06 -53.51 -1.65
CA PHE A 18 -11.93 -53.55 -0.46
C PHE A 18 -11.77 -54.90 0.22
N ASN A 19 -11.27 -54.95 1.46
CA ASN A 19 -11.04 -56.20 2.20
C ASN A 19 -12.24 -56.58 3.08
N CYS A 20 -12.98 -55.59 3.55
CA CYS A 20 -14.18 -55.75 4.37
C CYS A 20 -15.25 -54.72 4.02
N LEU A 21 -16.48 -54.91 4.50
CA LEU A 21 -17.58 -53.99 4.24
C LEU A 21 -17.33 -52.60 4.81
N THR A 22 -16.62 -52.46 5.93
CA THR A 22 -16.32 -51.16 6.54
C THR A 22 -15.38 -50.29 5.71
N ASP A 23 -14.56 -50.89 4.82
CA ASP A 23 -13.68 -50.12 3.92
C ASP A 23 -14.50 -49.20 2.99
N ILE A 24 -15.72 -49.62 2.65
CA ILE A 24 -16.66 -48.84 1.83
C ILE A 24 -17.11 -47.56 2.55
N CYS A 25 -17.17 -47.58 3.89
CA CYS A 25 -17.66 -46.45 4.68
C CYS A 25 -16.69 -45.26 4.73
N HIS A 26 -15.45 -45.42 4.24
CA HIS A 26 -14.50 -44.33 4.07
C HIS A 26 -14.79 -43.48 2.82
N TYR A 27 -15.70 -43.92 1.97
CA TYR A 27 -16.07 -43.24 0.73
C TYR A 27 -17.50 -42.74 0.79
N SER A 28 -17.79 -41.68 0.05
CA SER A 28 -19.16 -41.34 -0.28
C SER A 28 -19.76 -42.39 -1.23
N PHE A 29 -21.09 -42.48 -1.30
CA PHE A 29 -21.74 -43.39 -2.24
C PHE A 29 -21.32 -43.11 -3.70
N GLU A 30 -21.10 -41.84 -4.05
CA GLU A 30 -20.68 -41.47 -5.39
C GLU A 30 -19.26 -41.97 -5.70
N GLN A 31 -18.32 -41.76 -4.79
CA GLN A 31 -16.94 -42.25 -4.93
C GLN A 31 -16.90 -43.78 -5.02
N PHE A 32 -17.62 -44.46 -4.13
CA PHE A 32 -17.75 -45.91 -4.17
C PHE A 32 -18.35 -46.37 -5.50
N ARG A 33 -19.42 -45.71 -5.97
CA ARG A 33 -20.10 -46.05 -7.23
C ARG A 33 -19.20 -45.85 -8.46
N GLN A 34 -18.32 -44.85 -8.44
CA GLN A 34 -17.32 -44.64 -9.49
C GLN A 34 -16.30 -45.78 -9.53
N GLN A 35 -15.84 -46.27 -8.38
CA GLN A 35 -14.85 -47.34 -8.32
C GLN A 35 -15.39 -48.72 -8.73
N VAL A 36 -16.67 -49.01 -8.45
CA VAL A 36 -17.26 -50.34 -8.70
C VAL A 36 -18.13 -50.42 -9.95
N SER A 37 -18.12 -49.37 -10.80
CA SER A 37 -19.08 -49.20 -11.89
C SER A 37 -19.06 -50.29 -12.96
N GLU A 38 -17.90 -50.91 -13.15
CA GLU A 38 -17.68 -51.96 -14.14
C GLU A 38 -18.08 -53.35 -13.63
N TYR A 39 -18.19 -53.51 -12.30
CA TYR A 39 -18.40 -54.80 -11.65
C TYR A 39 -19.79 -54.97 -11.05
N LEU A 40 -20.41 -53.87 -10.61
CA LEU A 40 -21.71 -53.90 -9.94
C LEU A 40 -22.72 -53.00 -10.65
N SER A 41 -23.96 -53.47 -10.72
CA SER A 41 -25.10 -52.61 -11.06
C SER A 41 -25.29 -51.53 -9.99
N TRP A 42 -26.01 -50.45 -10.34
CA TRP A 42 -26.30 -49.39 -9.38
C TRP A 42 -27.09 -49.89 -8.17
N SER A 43 -28.02 -50.83 -8.36
CA SER A 43 -28.81 -51.43 -7.28
C SER A 43 -27.95 -52.27 -6.34
N GLU A 44 -27.03 -53.08 -6.88
CA GLU A 44 -26.10 -53.88 -6.08
C GLU A 44 -25.14 -52.98 -5.29
N ALA A 45 -24.55 -51.97 -5.95
CA ALA A 45 -23.68 -51.00 -5.28
C ALA A 45 -24.42 -50.26 -4.16
N LYS A 46 -25.67 -49.83 -4.39
CA LYS A 46 -26.47 -49.16 -3.35
C LYS A 46 -26.81 -50.08 -2.18
N HIS A 47 -27.20 -51.33 -2.46
CA HIS A 47 -27.48 -52.31 -1.42
C HIS A 47 -26.23 -52.61 -0.58
N LEU A 48 -25.09 -52.80 -1.23
CA LEU A 48 -23.81 -53.06 -0.57
C LEU A 48 -23.37 -51.86 0.28
N TYR A 49 -23.51 -50.64 -0.24
CA TYR A 49 -23.21 -49.41 0.51
C TYR A 49 -24.09 -49.24 1.75
N HIS A 50 -25.40 -49.51 1.66
CA HIS A 50 -26.28 -49.50 2.82
C HIS A 50 -25.93 -50.59 3.85
N SER A 51 -25.52 -51.76 3.38
CA SER A 51 -25.08 -52.85 4.25
C SER A 51 -23.81 -52.49 5.01
N ALA A 52 -22.83 -51.89 4.32
CA ALA A 52 -21.63 -51.34 4.94
C ALA A 52 -21.95 -50.27 5.99
N GLN A 53 -22.86 -49.33 5.68
CA GLN A 53 -23.30 -48.32 6.66
C GLN A 53 -23.97 -48.94 7.90
N GLN A 54 -24.73 -50.02 7.72
CA GLN A 54 -25.37 -50.72 8.83
C GLN A 54 -24.34 -51.45 9.69
N GLU A 55 -23.34 -52.09 9.06
CA GLU A 55 -22.23 -52.73 9.76
C GLU A 55 -21.41 -51.71 10.56
N GLN A 56 -21.08 -50.56 9.97
CA GLN A 56 -20.36 -49.49 10.65
C GLN A 56 -21.12 -48.96 11.87
N LYS A 57 -22.46 -48.85 11.80
CA LYS A 57 -23.30 -48.49 12.96
C LYS A 57 -23.25 -49.58 14.03
N SER A 58 -23.36 -50.85 13.65
CA SER A 58 -23.27 -51.98 14.57
C SER A 58 -21.92 -52.03 15.27
N ASN A 59 -20.82 -51.81 14.54
CA ASN A 59 -19.46 -51.76 15.09
C ASN A 59 -19.31 -50.64 16.12
N ARG A 60 -19.77 -49.42 15.79
CA ARG A 60 -19.76 -48.29 16.73
C ARG A 60 -20.59 -48.55 17.99
N LEU A 61 -21.76 -49.16 17.85
CA LEU A 61 -22.61 -49.52 19.00
C LEU A 61 -21.98 -50.61 19.86
N TYR A 62 -21.34 -51.59 19.23
CA TYR A 62 -20.63 -52.67 19.91
C TYR A 62 -19.43 -52.14 20.70
N GLU A 63 -18.58 -51.33 20.06
CA GLU A 63 -17.46 -50.66 20.73
C GLU A 63 -17.94 -49.77 21.89
N ALA A 64 -18.95 -48.91 21.65
CA ALA A 64 -19.49 -48.03 22.68
C ALA A 64 -20.07 -48.82 23.86
N LYS A 65 -20.72 -49.97 23.63
CA LYS A 65 -21.25 -50.86 24.68
C LYS A 65 -20.11 -51.39 25.57
N ILE A 66 -19.04 -51.89 24.97
CA ILE A 66 -17.88 -52.43 25.70
C ILE A 66 -17.22 -51.32 26.51
N LEU A 67 -16.87 -50.21 25.86
CA LEU A 67 -16.20 -49.09 26.53
C LEU A 67 -17.08 -48.53 27.65
N THR A 68 -18.33 -48.17 27.40
CA THR A 68 -19.22 -47.60 28.44
C THR A 68 -19.29 -48.48 29.70
N ARG A 69 -19.36 -49.81 29.55
CA ARG A 69 -19.40 -50.74 30.69
C ARG A 69 -18.05 -50.93 31.37
N ALA A 70 -16.95 -50.69 30.67
CA ALA A 70 -15.59 -50.72 31.22
C ALA A 70 -15.19 -49.42 31.95
N ASN A 71 -16.05 -48.39 32.00
CA ASN A 71 -15.73 -47.11 32.63
C ASN A 71 -15.38 -47.27 34.13
N PRO A 72 -14.18 -46.86 34.58
CA PRO A 72 -13.75 -46.97 35.98
C PRO A 72 -14.67 -46.28 36.99
N GLN A 73 -15.39 -45.22 36.59
CA GLN A 73 -16.33 -44.53 37.46
C GLN A 73 -17.56 -45.40 37.78
N LEU A 74 -17.98 -46.25 36.84
CA LEU A 74 -19.13 -47.15 37.03
C LEU A 74 -18.76 -48.39 37.86
N GLN A 75 -17.51 -48.85 37.77
CA GLN A 75 -17.00 -49.98 38.56
C GLN A 75 -17.09 -49.73 40.07
N ASN A 76 -16.92 -48.46 40.48
CA ASN A 76 -17.03 -48.05 41.88
C ASN A 76 -18.50 -47.84 42.33
N ALA A 77 -19.46 -47.81 41.41
CA ALA A 77 -20.87 -47.56 41.67
C ALA A 77 -21.69 -48.86 41.78
N ILE A 78 -21.36 -49.68 42.78
CA ILE A 78 -21.87 -51.06 42.97
C ILE A 78 -23.41 -51.15 42.94
N HIS A 79 -24.11 -50.13 43.44
CA HIS A 79 -25.58 -50.10 43.45
C HIS A 79 -26.25 -49.96 42.08
N LEU A 80 -25.51 -49.59 41.02
CA LEU A 80 -26.05 -49.48 39.67
C LEU A 80 -26.25 -50.83 38.98
N ALA A 81 -25.72 -51.93 39.55
CA ALA A 81 -25.87 -53.30 39.04
C ALA A 81 -25.53 -53.46 37.54
N ILE A 82 -24.54 -52.70 37.05
CA ILE A 82 -24.11 -52.76 35.65
C ILE A 82 -23.18 -53.96 35.48
N THR A 83 -23.62 -54.97 34.72
CA THR A 83 -22.80 -56.15 34.41
C THR A 83 -21.71 -55.84 33.38
N THR A 84 -20.46 -56.14 33.68
CA THR A 84 -19.36 -56.10 32.71
C THR A 84 -19.42 -57.33 31.79
N PRO A 85 -19.31 -57.14 30.45
CA PRO A 85 -19.25 -58.25 29.52
C PRO A 85 -17.81 -58.79 29.47
N ASP A 86 -17.44 -59.67 30.40
CA ASP A 86 -16.04 -60.07 30.61
C ASP A 86 -15.41 -60.77 29.40
N ALA A 87 -16.19 -61.53 28.62
CA ALA A 87 -15.71 -62.18 27.40
C ALA A 87 -15.39 -61.15 26.31
N GLU A 88 -16.36 -60.28 25.97
CA GLU A 88 -16.17 -59.24 24.95
C GLU A 88 -15.09 -58.21 25.35
N LEU A 89 -14.96 -57.91 26.65
CA LEU A 89 -13.94 -57.01 27.17
C LEU A 89 -12.52 -57.60 27.04
N ARG A 90 -12.37 -58.90 27.29
CA ARG A 90 -11.09 -59.60 27.12
C ARG A 90 -10.67 -59.59 25.65
N ASP A 91 -11.57 -60.02 24.76
CA ASP A 91 -11.29 -60.08 23.32
C ASP A 91 -10.93 -58.69 22.77
N TYR A 92 -11.67 -57.65 23.16
CA TYR A 92 -11.38 -56.27 22.76
C TYR A 92 -10.00 -55.79 23.26
N ASN A 93 -9.61 -56.11 24.48
CA ASN A 93 -8.30 -55.72 25.00
C ASN A 93 -7.15 -56.48 24.31
N ASP A 94 -7.35 -57.76 23.98
CA ASP A 94 -6.38 -58.58 23.27
C ASP A 94 -6.16 -58.05 21.83
N GLU A 95 -7.21 -57.59 21.15
CA GLU A 95 -7.12 -57.01 19.79
C GLU A 95 -6.59 -55.57 19.77
N PHE A 96 -6.98 -54.73 20.73
CA PHE A 96 -6.71 -53.28 20.72
C PHE A 96 -5.72 -52.83 21.81
N GLY A 97 -4.82 -53.71 22.25
CA GLY A 97 -3.69 -53.33 23.11
C GLY A 97 -4.10 -52.76 24.47
N ASN A 98 -5.12 -53.35 25.10
CA ASN A 98 -5.68 -52.94 26.39
C ASN A 98 -6.36 -51.57 26.41
N ARG A 99 -6.84 -51.07 25.27
CA ARG A 99 -7.52 -49.76 25.17
C ARG A 99 -8.68 -49.59 26.15
N ALA A 100 -9.49 -50.62 26.41
CA ALA A 100 -10.61 -50.51 27.34
C ALA A 100 -10.18 -50.40 28.82
N SER A 101 -8.89 -50.61 29.12
CA SER A 101 -8.30 -50.41 30.45
C SER A 101 -7.58 -49.06 30.60
N GLN A 102 -7.44 -48.28 29.52
CA GLN A 102 -6.62 -47.06 29.48
C GLN A 102 -7.50 -45.81 29.34
N TYR A 103 -8.35 -45.57 30.33
CA TYR A 103 -9.15 -44.36 30.40
C TYR A 103 -8.28 -43.14 30.68
N VAL A 104 -8.62 -42.03 30.02
CA VAL A 104 -7.88 -40.76 30.12
C VAL A 104 -8.78 -39.68 30.69
N ALA A 105 -8.17 -38.72 31.40
CA ALA A 105 -8.90 -37.59 31.96
C ALA A 105 -9.41 -36.65 30.86
N PRO A 106 -10.51 -35.91 31.08
CA PRO A 106 -10.89 -34.80 30.22
C PRO A 106 -9.74 -33.80 30.06
N GLY A 107 -9.52 -33.29 28.84
CA GLY A 107 -8.42 -32.40 28.52
C GLY A 107 -7.13 -33.09 28.07
N ALA A 108 -7.00 -34.41 28.25
CA ALA A 108 -5.85 -35.15 27.72
C ALA A 108 -5.88 -35.22 26.18
N VAL A 109 -4.73 -35.03 25.54
CA VAL A 109 -4.54 -35.11 24.08
C VAL A 109 -4.98 -36.46 23.53
N SER A 110 -4.77 -37.53 24.30
CA SER A 110 -5.11 -38.92 23.99
C SER A 110 -6.61 -39.25 24.09
N SER A 111 -7.44 -38.31 24.56
CA SER A 111 -8.89 -38.50 24.58
C SER A 111 -9.46 -38.53 23.17
N MET A 112 -10.38 -39.45 22.89
CA MET A 112 -11.12 -39.46 21.61
C MET A 112 -12.00 -38.22 21.39
N PHE A 113 -12.24 -37.44 22.46
CA PHE A 113 -12.99 -36.19 22.42
C PHE A 113 -12.07 -34.95 22.53
N SER A 114 -10.75 -35.15 22.43
CA SER A 114 -9.80 -34.02 22.46
C SER A 114 -9.87 -33.21 21.18
N PRO A 115 -9.43 -31.93 21.21
CA PRO A 115 -9.15 -31.16 20.00
C PRO A 115 -8.20 -31.87 19.04
N ALA A 116 -7.24 -32.66 19.52
CA ALA A 116 -6.35 -33.44 18.66
C ALA A 116 -7.09 -34.58 17.94
N GLY A 117 -8.02 -35.26 18.61
CA GLY A 117 -8.93 -36.22 17.99
C GLY A 117 -9.79 -35.57 16.90
N TYR A 118 -10.36 -34.40 17.20
CA TYR A 118 -11.11 -33.61 16.22
C TYR A 118 -10.24 -33.18 15.02
N LEU A 119 -9.02 -32.69 15.26
CA LEU A 119 -8.08 -32.28 14.20
C LEU A 119 -7.67 -33.47 13.33
N THR A 120 -7.48 -34.65 13.93
CA THR A 120 -7.16 -35.90 13.20
C THR A 120 -8.26 -36.24 12.20
N GLU A 121 -9.51 -36.23 12.64
CA GLU A 121 -10.67 -36.48 11.79
C GLU A 121 -10.83 -35.39 10.71
N LEU A 122 -10.66 -34.12 11.09
CA LEU A 122 -10.74 -33.00 10.16
C LEU A 122 -9.68 -33.09 9.06
N TYR A 123 -8.43 -33.39 9.40
CA TYR A 123 -7.35 -33.54 8.43
C TYR A 123 -7.58 -34.75 7.51
N ARG A 124 -8.03 -35.90 8.07
CA ARG A 124 -8.35 -37.13 7.31
C ARG A 124 -9.36 -36.87 6.20
N GLU A 125 -10.42 -36.14 6.51
CA GLU A 125 -11.49 -35.82 5.56
C GLU A 125 -11.12 -34.64 4.64
N ALA A 126 -10.58 -33.55 5.18
CA ALA A 126 -10.34 -32.32 4.42
C ALA A 126 -9.18 -32.42 3.41
N ARG A 127 -8.19 -33.29 3.65
CA ARG A 127 -7.05 -33.44 2.73
C ARG A 127 -7.47 -33.92 1.33
N GLN A 128 -8.58 -34.66 1.24
CA GLN A 128 -9.06 -35.25 -0.01
C GLN A 128 -9.91 -34.29 -0.86
N LEU A 129 -10.17 -33.06 -0.39
CA LEU A 129 -11.03 -32.09 -1.08
C LEU A 129 -10.47 -31.59 -2.41
N HIS A 130 -9.15 -31.65 -2.59
CA HIS A 130 -8.50 -31.30 -3.84
C HIS A 130 -7.60 -32.46 -4.28
N ALA A 131 -7.37 -32.61 -5.58
CA ALA A 131 -6.40 -33.59 -6.10
C ALA A 131 -4.98 -33.21 -5.67
N GLU A 132 -4.11 -34.21 -5.47
CA GLU A 132 -2.69 -34.01 -5.12
C GLU A 132 -1.94 -33.12 -6.11
N SER A 133 -2.36 -33.08 -7.38
CA SER A 133 -1.78 -32.22 -8.41
C SER A 133 -2.14 -30.74 -8.23
N SER A 134 -3.25 -30.41 -7.56
CA SER A 134 -3.75 -29.05 -7.38
C SER A 134 -2.89 -28.23 -6.42
N VAL A 135 -2.70 -26.94 -6.72
CA VAL A 135 -2.06 -25.98 -5.82
C VAL A 135 -2.82 -25.78 -4.51
N TYR A 136 -4.12 -26.10 -4.49
CA TYR A 136 -4.98 -25.98 -3.31
C TYR A 136 -4.99 -27.23 -2.41
N HIS A 137 -4.27 -28.30 -2.81
CA HIS A 137 -4.13 -29.49 -1.96
C HIS A 137 -3.51 -29.13 -0.61
N LEU A 138 -4.08 -29.67 0.48
CA LEU A 138 -3.71 -29.27 1.84
C LEU A 138 -2.21 -29.48 2.11
N ASP A 139 -1.68 -30.65 1.76
CA ASP A 139 -0.25 -30.97 1.96
C ASP A 139 0.69 -30.17 1.05
N LYS A 140 0.18 -29.53 -0.02
CA LYS A 140 1.00 -28.66 -0.88
C LYS A 140 1.08 -27.24 -0.33
N ARG A 141 -0.05 -26.70 0.14
CA ARG A 141 -0.11 -25.34 0.68
C ARG A 141 0.33 -25.25 2.14
N ARG A 142 0.27 -26.37 2.88
CA ARG A 142 0.61 -26.50 4.31
C ARG A 142 1.27 -27.85 4.60
N PRO A 143 2.51 -28.08 4.13
CA PRO A 143 3.22 -29.34 4.36
C PRO A 143 3.49 -29.63 5.84
N ASP A 144 3.57 -28.57 6.65
CA ASP A 144 3.79 -28.61 8.11
C ASP A 144 2.68 -29.34 8.88
N LEU A 145 1.43 -29.31 8.39
CA LEU A 145 0.30 -29.96 9.06
C LEU A 145 0.45 -31.49 9.11
N ARG A 146 1.06 -32.09 8.09
CA ARG A 146 1.28 -33.54 8.05
C ARG A 146 2.33 -33.99 9.07
N SER A 147 3.31 -33.14 9.36
CA SER A 147 4.40 -33.40 10.31
C SER A 147 4.09 -32.92 11.73
N LEU A 148 2.92 -32.31 11.96
CA LEU A 148 2.53 -31.81 13.27
C LEU A 148 2.38 -32.97 14.28
N ALA A 149 3.15 -32.91 15.36
CA ALA A 149 3.03 -33.87 16.44
C ALA A 149 1.78 -33.60 17.29
N LEU A 150 0.96 -34.63 17.55
CA LEU A 150 -0.18 -34.54 18.46
C LEU A 150 0.27 -34.83 19.90
N SER A 151 0.94 -33.84 20.52
CA SER A 151 1.41 -33.89 21.92
C SER A 151 0.55 -33.04 22.85
N GLN A 152 0.61 -33.30 24.16
CA GLN A 152 -0.06 -32.45 25.15
C GLN A 152 0.50 -31.03 25.11
N ASP A 153 1.81 -30.88 24.95
CA ASP A 153 2.46 -29.58 24.87
C ASP A 153 1.94 -28.75 23.68
N ASN A 154 1.77 -29.37 22.50
CA ASN A 154 1.21 -28.68 21.32
C ASN A 154 -0.28 -28.34 21.48
N MET A 155 -0.99 -29.07 22.35
CA MET A 155 -2.40 -28.81 22.64
C MET A 155 -2.59 -27.70 23.68
N ASP A 156 -1.73 -27.64 24.69
CA ASP A 156 -1.91 -26.77 25.87
C ASP A 156 -1.08 -25.49 25.84
N SER A 157 0.07 -25.48 25.14
CA SER A 157 0.97 -24.33 25.16
C SER A 157 0.38 -23.13 24.42
N GLU A 158 0.25 -22.00 25.10
CA GLU A 158 -0.11 -20.74 24.47
C GLU A 158 1.08 -20.13 23.72
N ILE A 159 0.91 -19.88 22.43
CA ILE A 159 1.93 -19.31 21.55
C ILE A 159 1.35 -18.17 20.69
N SER A 160 2.22 -17.29 20.23
CA SER A 160 1.83 -16.19 19.33
C SER A 160 1.48 -16.72 17.94
N THR A 161 0.27 -16.46 17.47
CA THR A 161 -0.16 -16.78 16.10
C THR A 161 0.71 -16.07 15.04
N LEU A 162 1.22 -14.88 15.35
CA LEU A 162 2.12 -14.15 14.45
C LEU A 162 3.47 -14.86 14.33
N SER A 163 4.00 -15.41 15.43
CA SER A 163 5.25 -16.19 15.40
C SER A 163 5.11 -17.43 14.53
N LEU A 164 4.00 -18.17 14.65
CA LEU A 164 3.68 -19.30 13.77
C LEU A 164 3.59 -18.88 12.28
N SER A 165 2.97 -17.73 11.98
CA SER A 165 2.92 -17.21 10.61
C SER A 165 4.31 -16.89 10.08
N ASN A 166 5.18 -16.32 10.91
CA ASN A 166 6.55 -16.00 10.53
C ASN A 166 7.39 -17.27 10.31
N GLU A 167 7.24 -18.28 11.16
CA GLU A 167 7.90 -19.59 10.98
C GLU A 167 7.54 -20.20 9.62
N LEU A 168 6.24 -20.24 9.29
CA LEU A 168 5.75 -20.75 8.01
C LEU A 168 6.30 -19.95 6.82
N LEU A 169 6.27 -18.62 6.90
CA LEU A 169 6.80 -17.77 5.83
C LEU A 169 8.30 -17.97 5.65
N MET A 170 9.06 -18.08 6.75
CA MET A 170 10.50 -18.29 6.72
C MET A 170 10.87 -19.64 6.12
N GLU A 171 10.21 -20.72 6.53
CA GLU A 171 10.41 -22.06 5.94
C GLU A 171 10.08 -22.06 4.44
N GLY A 172 8.97 -21.42 4.05
CA GLY A 172 8.58 -21.28 2.65
C GLY A 172 9.61 -20.51 1.82
N ILE A 173 10.15 -19.41 2.35
CA ILE A 173 11.19 -18.62 1.68
C ILE A 173 12.50 -19.42 1.60
N GLN A 174 12.92 -20.10 2.66
CA GLN A 174 14.11 -20.96 2.66
C GLN A 174 14.01 -22.04 1.58
N ALA A 175 12.91 -22.78 1.56
CA ALA A 175 12.69 -23.84 0.58
C ALA A 175 12.70 -23.31 -0.86
N LYS A 176 12.10 -22.14 -1.11
CA LYS A 176 12.05 -21.53 -2.44
C LYS A 176 13.38 -20.94 -2.89
N SER A 177 14.14 -20.37 -1.97
CA SER A 177 15.44 -19.73 -2.26
C SER A 177 16.62 -20.69 -2.23
N GLY A 178 16.45 -21.89 -1.65
CA GLY A 178 17.53 -22.86 -1.47
C GLY A 178 18.55 -22.46 -0.39
N LEU A 179 18.16 -21.55 0.51
CA LEU A 179 19.02 -21.09 1.61
C LEU A 179 18.93 -22.04 2.82
N ASP A 180 20.05 -22.25 3.48
CA ASP A 180 20.23 -23.25 4.55
C ASP A 180 19.94 -22.73 5.97
N SER A 181 19.62 -21.45 6.13
CA SER A 181 19.45 -20.83 7.45
C SER A 181 18.57 -19.59 7.41
N GLN A 182 17.91 -19.30 8.53
CA GLN A 182 17.07 -18.10 8.69
C GLN A 182 17.89 -16.81 8.59
N ALA A 183 19.12 -16.81 9.10
CA ALA A 183 20.02 -15.67 9.01
C ALA A 183 20.31 -15.27 7.56
N LYS A 184 20.57 -16.24 6.66
CA LYS A 184 20.78 -15.96 5.23
C LYS A 184 19.51 -15.47 4.53
N VAL A 185 18.33 -15.92 4.96
CA VAL A 185 17.07 -15.35 4.46
C VAL A 185 16.95 -13.88 4.84
N MET A 186 17.24 -13.52 6.09
CA MET A 186 17.22 -12.12 6.53
C MET A 186 18.27 -11.28 5.82
N GLU A 187 19.46 -11.82 5.56
CA GLU A 187 20.48 -11.18 4.73
C GLU A 187 19.97 -10.91 3.31
N MET A 188 19.37 -11.90 2.66
CA MET A 188 18.78 -11.74 1.32
C MET A 188 17.67 -10.67 1.32
N LEU A 189 16.75 -10.71 2.30
CA LEU A 189 15.67 -9.72 2.44
C LEU A 189 16.19 -8.30 2.71
N SER A 190 17.36 -8.18 3.34
CA SER A 190 18.00 -6.89 3.61
C SER A 190 18.47 -6.16 2.35
N THR A 191 18.69 -6.91 1.27
CA THR A 191 19.09 -6.38 -0.05
C THR A 191 18.02 -6.54 -1.13
N PHE A 192 16.89 -7.19 -0.82
CA PHE A 192 15.86 -7.51 -1.81
C PHE A 192 15.03 -6.27 -2.15
N ARG A 193 15.26 -5.69 -3.33
CA ARG A 193 14.52 -4.52 -3.84
C ARG A 193 13.16 -4.83 -4.52
N PRO A 194 12.99 -5.94 -5.29
CA PRO A 194 11.80 -6.18 -6.13
C PRO A 194 10.46 -6.47 -5.44
N SER A 195 10.17 -5.84 -4.30
CA SER A 195 8.86 -5.83 -3.62
C SER A 195 8.67 -4.50 -2.89
N GLY A 196 7.44 -3.98 -2.82
CA GLY A 196 7.18 -2.65 -2.26
C GLY A 196 7.47 -2.53 -0.75
N ALA A 197 7.48 -3.63 0.00
CA ALA A 197 7.74 -3.64 1.44
C ALA A 197 9.17 -4.07 1.83
N THR A 198 10.04 -4.33 0.85
CA THR A 198 11.47 -4.67 1.06
C THR A 198 12.32 -3.62 0.34
N PRO A 199 13.55 -3.31 0.78
CA PRO A 199 14.43 -4.11 1.63
C PRO A 199 14.10 -4.04 3.13
N TYR A 200 13.99 -5.21 3.76
CA TYR A 200 13.80 -5.36 5.21
C TYR A 200 15.10 -5.86 5.85
N HIS A 201 15.74 -5.02 6.66
CA HIS A 201 17.01 -5.34 7.32
C HIS A 201 16.78 -5.55 8.83
N ASP A 202 16.59 -6.81 9.23
CA ASP A 202 16.21 -7.19 10.60
C ASP A 202 17.13 -6.61 11.68
N ALA A 203 18.45 -6.76 11.51
CA ALA A 203 19.43 -6.23 12.46
C ALA A 203 19.41 -4.69 12.55
N TYR A 204 18.99 -3.99 11.50
CA TYR A 204 18.90 -2.53 11.49
C TYR A 204 17.65 -2.09 12.25
N GLU A 205 16.52 -2.76 12.01
CA GLU A 205 15.27 -2.51 12.76
C GLU A 205 15.47 -2.75 14.26
N ASN A 206 16.21 -3.81 14.64
CA ASN A 206 16.59 -4.05 16.03
C ASN A 206 17.41 -2.88 16.60
N VAL A 207 18.50 -2.47 15.93
CA VAL A 207 19.37 -1.37 16.39
C VAL A 207 18.59 -0.08 16.58
N ARG A 208 17.82 0.37 15.59
CA ARG A 208 17.09 1.64 15.69
C ARG A 208 16.02 1.60 16.77
N LYS A 209 15.32 0.46 16.95
CA LYS A 209 14.30 0.33 17.99
C LYS A 209 14.89 0.33 19.38
N VAL A 210 16.05 -0.32 19.58
CA VAL A 210 16.78 -0.24 20.84
C VAL A 210 17.19 1.20 21.15
N ILE A 211 17.72 1.95 20.16
CA ILE A 211 18.05 3.36 20.36
C ILE A 211 16.80 4.17 20.75
N GLN A 212 15.69 4.01 20.03
CA GLN A 212 14.43 4.73 20.32
C GLN A 212 13.87 4.42 21.73
N LEU A 213 14.08 3.20 22.24
CA LEU A 213 13.66 2.81 23.58
C LEU A 213 14.58 3.37 24.67
N GLN A 214 15.89 3.47 24.41
CA GLN A 214 16.88 3.95 25.38
C GLN A 214 17.02 5.48 25.41
N ASP A 215 16.84 6.14 24.26
CA ASP A 215 16.85 7.59 24.11
C ASP A 215 15.60 8.06 23.35
N PRO A 216 14.42 8.08 24.01
CA PRO A 216 13.19 8.56 23.41
C PRO A 216 13.36 9.98 22.87
N ASN A 217 12.88 10.23 21.66
CA ASN A 217 13.03 11.50 20.94
C ASN A 217 14.48 11.97 20.70
N LEU A 218 15.48 11.11 20.94
CA LEU A 218 16.91 11.42 20.80
C LEU A 218 17.36 12.62 21.65
N GLU A 219 16.79 12.77 22.85
CA GLU A 219 17.07 13.91 23.74
C GLU A 219 18.51 13.92 24.24
N GLN A 220 19.07 12.75 24.59
CA GLN A 220 20.45 12.65 25.04
C GLN A 220 21.41 12.91 23.89
N LEU A 221 21.13 12.35 22.70
CA LEU A 221 21.93 12.61 21.51
C LEU A 221 21.94 14.10 21.16
N ARG A 222 20.80 14.78 21.25
CA ARG A 222 20.69 16.23 21.05
C ARG A 222 21.49 17.02 22.11
N ALA A 223 21.44 16.61 23.37
CA ALA A 223 22.20 17.24 24.45
C ALA A 223 23.72 17.08 24.28
N ALA A 224 24.17 16.13 23.45
CA ALA A 224 25.57 15.85 23.14
C ALA A 224 25.91 16.17 21.67
N PRO A 225 25.94 17.46 21.26
CA PRO A 225 26.15 17.85 19.86
C PRO A 225 27.50 17.39 19.29
N ALA A 226 28.52 17.23 20.14
CA ALA A 226 29.82 16.68 19.73
C ALA A 226 29.74 15.21 19.27
N VAL A 227 28.79 14.43 19.81
CA VAL A 227 28.52 13.05 19.38
C VAL A 227 27.60 13.04 18.17
N ALA A 228 26.51 13.81 18.22
CA ALA A 228 25.57 13.91 17.11
C ALA A 228 26.27 14.38 15.81
N GLY A 229 27.21 15.33 15.92
CA GLY A 229 27.99 15.84 14.80
C GLY A 229 28.96 14.84 14.15
N LEU A 230 29.16 13.65 14.73
CA LEU A 230 29.92 12.57 14.11
C LEU A 230 29.10 11.80 13.06
N MET A 231 27.77 11.89 13.12
CA MET A 231 26.84 11.22 12.21
C MET A 231 26.30 12.21 11.19
N SER A 232 26.06 11.75 9.96
CA SER A 232 25.32 12.55 8.99
C SER A 232 23.84 12.65 9.37
N GLN A 233 23.20 13.76 9.04
CA GLN A 233 21.77 13.95 9.29
C GLN A 233 20.93 12.90 8.56
N ALA A 234 21.34 12.50 7.35
CA ALA A 234 20.69 11.41 6.62
C ALA A 234 20.78 10.07 7.36
N SER A 235 21.85 9.79 8.11
CA SER A 235 21.94 8.59 8.95
C SER A 235 21.10 8.73 10.23
N LEU A 236 21.07 9.91 10.85
CA LEU A 236 20.18 10.20 11.98
C LEU A 236 18.70 10.07 11.60
N LEU A 237 18.34 10.37 10.35
CA LEU A 237 17.02 10.07 9.82
C LEU A 237 16.67 8.59 9.94
N GLY A 238 17.61 7.67 9.70
CA GLY A 238 17.40 6.23 9.86
C GLY A 238 17.11 5.79 11.30
N ILE A 239 17.47 6.59 12.31
CA ILE A 239 17.04 6.27 13.68
C ILE A 239 15.53 6.52 13.82
N ASN A 240 15.05 7.69 13.37
CA ASN A 240 13.66 8.11 13.54
C ASN A 240 12.71 7.50 12.50
N ALA A 241 13.13 7.42 11.24
CA ALA A 241 12.42 6.83 10.10
C ALA A 241 13.00 5.44 9.77
N SER A 242 12.18 4.51 9.26
CA SER A 242 12.66 3.17 8.85
C SER A 242 13.39 3.22 7.48
N ILE A 243 14.56 3.86 7.44
CA ILE A 243 15.44 3.88 6.26
C ILE A 243 16.59 2.89 6.43
N SER A 244 16.34 1.63 6.05
CA SER A 244 17.37 0.59 6.04
C SER A 244 18.56 0.97 5.14
N PRO A 245 19.76 0.39 5.33
CA PRO A 245 20.93 0.74 4.51
C PRO A 245 20.68 0.56 3.01
N GLU A 246 19.98 -0.50 2.60
CA GLU A 246 19.66 -0.70 1.19
C GLU A 246 18.55 0.25 0.72
N LEU A 247 17.60 0.62 1.57
CA LEU A 247 16.63 1.67 1.22
C LEU A 247 17.33 3.02 1.04
N PHE A 248 18.33 3.35 1.87
CA PHE A 248 19.18 4.51 1.66
C PHE A 248 19.85 4.47 0.28
N ASN A 249 20.43 3.33 -0.11
CA ASN A 249 21.03 3.15 -1.44
C ASN A 249 20.01 3.36 -2.57
N ILE A 250 18.79 2.81 -2.45
CA ILE A 250 17.70 3.07 -3.41
C ILE A 250 17.40 4.56 -3.47
N LEU A 251 17.26 5.23 -2.33
CA LEU A 251 16.89 6.64 -2.28
C LEU A 251 17.99 7.53 -2.86
N THR A 252 19.27 7.22 -2.69
CA THR A 252 20.38 8.07 -3.13
C THR A 252 20.98 7.73 -4.49
N GLU A 253 20.57 6.64 -5.14
CA GLU A 253 21.17 6.26 -6.44
C GLU A 253 20.84 7.28 -7.55
N GLU A 254 21.81 7.61 -8.39
CA GLU A 254 21.56 8.50 -9.52
C GLU A 254 20.75 7.78 -10.60
N ILE A 255 19.62 8.37 -11.02
CA ILE A 255 18.79 7.85 -12.11
C ILE A 255 18.78 8.86 -13.25
N THR A 256 19.14 8.38 -14.43
CA THR A 256 19.17 9.14 -15.68
C THR A 256 18.47 8.34 -16.77
N GLU A 257 18.08 8.99 -17.87
CA GLU A 257 17.50 8.27 -19.01
C GLU A 257 18.42 7.16 -19.56
N LYS A 258 19.74 7.31 -19.42
CA LYS A 258 20.71 6.31 -19.91
C LYS A 258 20.74 5.04 -19.08
N ASN A 259 20.45 5.12 -17.78
CA ASN A 259 20.53 3.98 -16.86
C ASN A 259 19.16 3.47 -16.39
N ALA A 260 18.07 4.15 -16.77
CA ALA A 260 16.72 3.89 -16.29
C ALA A 260 16.29 2.42 -16.48
N GLU A 261 16.55 1.79 -17.62
CA GLU A 261 16.16 0.38 -17.83
C GLU A 261 16.91 -0.59 -16.90
N ILE A 262 18.21 -0.38 -16.71
CA ILE A 262 19.04 -1.21 -15.83
C ILE A 262 18.59 -1.02 -14.38
N LYS A 263 18.44 0.24 -13.95
CA LYS A 263 17.96 0.59 -12.61
C LYS A 263 16.54 0.11 -12.34
N PHE A 264 15.68 0.10 -13.36
CA PHE A 264 14.33 -0.43 -13.25
C PHE A 264 14.38 -1.93 -12.95
N LYS A 265 15.20 -2.69 -13.68
CA LYS A 265 15.36 -4.13 -13.43
C LYS A 265 15.93 -4.43 -12.05
N GLU A 266 16.88 -3.63 -11.57
CA GLU A 266 17.43 -3.75 -10.20
C GLU A 266 16.36 -3.53 -9.12
N ASN A 267 15.48 -2.53 -9.30
CA ASN A 267 14.49 -2.14 -8.29
C ASN A 267 13.17 -2.93 -8.37
N PHE A 268 12.74 -3.34 -9.56
CA PHE A 268 11.42 -3.96 -9.81
C PHE A 268 11.50 -5.40 -10.34
N GLY A 269 12.69 -5.91 -10.64
CA GLY A 269 12.86 -7.23 -11.21
C GLY A 269 12.34 -7.32 -12.65
N ASN A 270 11.50 -8.32 -12.93
CA ASN A 270 11.01 -8.62 -14.28
C ASN A 270 9.57 -8.13 -14.55
N ILE A 271 9.06 -7.20 -13.75
CA ILE A 271 7.74 -6.60 -13.96
C ILE A 271 7.78 -5.75 -15.23
N ASP A 272 6.80 -5.88 -16.12
CA ASP A 272 6.66 -4.94 -17.25
C ASP A 272 6.20 -3.57 -16.70
N PRO A 273 6.93 -2.47 -16.97
CA PRO A 273 6.54 -1.12 -16.55
C PRO A 273 5.07 -0.77 -16.77
N LYS A 274 4.47 -1.26 -17.88
CA LYS A 274 3.07 -0.98 -18.22
C LYS A 274 2.08 -1.44 -17.13
N PHE A 275 2.39 -2.51 -16.39
CA PHE A 275 1.52 -2.97 -15.31
C PHE A 275 1.49 -2.02 -14.12
N LEU A 276 2.54 -1.22 -13.90
CA LEU A 276 2.64 -0.30 -12.77
C LEU A 276 1.99 1.06 -13.04
N PHE A 277 1.55 1.35 -14.27
CA PHE A 277 0.78 2.56 -14.58
C PHE A 277 -0.72 2.36 -14.29
N SER A 278 -1.03 1.92 -13.08
CA SER A 278 -2.38 1.74 -12.56
C SER A 278 -2.39 2.00 -11.06
N VAL A 279 -3.38 2.77 -10.60
CA VAL A 279 -3.59 3.04 -9.16
C VAL A 279 -3.68 1.73 -8.38
N ASP A 280 -4.44 0.75 -8.88
CA ASP A 280 -4.62 -0.56 -8.23
C ASP A 280 -3.33 -1.37 -8.15
N ALA A 281 -2.55 -1.38 -9.24
CA ALA A 281 -1.31 -2.13 -9.30
C ALA A 281 -0.27 -1.55 -8.33
N LEU A 282 -0.14 -0.22 -8.29
CA LEU A 282 0.74 0.48 -7.36
C LEU A 282 0.29 0.28 -5.91
N ALA A 283 -1.02 0.42 -5.64
CA ALA A 283 -1.60 0.21 -4.32
C ALA A 283 -1.27 -1.20 -3.80
N LYS A 284 -1.49 -2.22 -4.64
CA LYS A 284 -1.16 -3.61 -4.31
C LYS A 284 0.35 -3.85 -4.14
N TYR A 285 1.18 -3.24 -4.99
CA TYR A 285 2.63 -3.43 -4.96
C TYR A 285 3.27 -2.86 -3.69
N TYR A 286 2.86 -1.65 -3.28
CA TYR A 286 3.40 -0.95 -2.11
C TYR A 286 2.60 -1.18 -0.81
N GLY A 287 1.48 -1.90 -0.86
CA GLY A 287 0.60 -2.11 0.29
C GLY A 287 -0.10 -0.82 0.75
N LEU A 288 -0.44 0.05 -0.20
CA LEU A 288 -1.11 1.33 0.03
C LEU A 288 -2.59 1.27 -0.31
N THR A 289 -3.36 2.23 0.20
CA THR A 289 -4.73 2.50 -0.28
C THR A 289 -4.69 3.21 -1.63
N GLN A 290 -5.78 3.14 -2.40
CA GLN A 290 -5.89 3.90 -3.66
C GLN A 290 -5.75 5.42 -3.43
N GLU A 291 -6.35 5.94 -2.36
CA GLU A 291 -6.26 7.37 -1.97
C GLU A 291 -4.80 7.80 -1.77
N GLN A 292 -4.00 7.01 -1.04
CA GLN A 292 -2.57 7.28 -0.84
C GLN A 292 -1.77 7.26 -2.15
N VAL A 293 -2.14 6.40 -3.11
CA VAL A 293 -1.47 6.36 -4.42
C VAL A 293 -1.86 7.59 -5.26
N ILE A 294 -3.13 7.98 -5.22
CA ILE A 294 -3.65 9.18 -5.90
C ILE A 294 -2.92 10.45 -5.41
N GLU A 295 -2.47 10.50 -4.16
CA GLU A 295 -1.64 11.63 -3.69
C GLU A 295 -0.34 11.82 -4.49
N PHE A 296 0.23 10.75 -5.05
CA PHE A 296 1.47 10.82 -5.84
C PHE A 296 1.22 11.07 -7.32
N ILE A 297 0.21 10.41 -7.89
CA ILE A 297 0.04 10.35 -9.35
C ILE A 297 -1.25 10.99 -9.85
N GLY A 298 -2.13 11.43 -8.95
CA GLY A 298 -3.49 11.86 -9.29
C GLY A 298 -4.36 10.68 -9.72
N ASP A 299 -5.54 11.01 -10.27
CA ASP A 299 -6.39 10.01 -10.90
C ASP A 299 -5.93 9.78 -12.34
N ILE A 300 -5.26 8.64 -12.56
CA ILE A 300 -4.76 8.22 -13.87
C ILE A 300 -5.66 7.18 -14.55
N HIS A 301 -6.94 7.06 -14.17
CA HIS A 301 -7.86 6.18 -14.86
C HIS A 301 -7.83 6.46 -16.38
N THR A 302 -7.71 5.39 -17.18
CA THR A 302 -7.12 5.39 -18.53
C THR A 302 -7.78 6.30 -19.58
N ASN A 303 -8.89 6.97 -19.27
CA ASN A 303 -9.58 7.88 -20.19
C ASN A 303 -9.84 9.30 -19.63
N ASP A 304 -9.68 9.55 -18.32
CA ASP A 304 -10.03 10.81 -17.67
C ASP A 304 -8.91 11.30 -16.74
N GLN A 305 -7.69 11.39 -17.27
CA GLN A 305 -6.53 11.93 -16.53
C GLN A 305 -6.72 13.42 -16.30
N ASP A 306 -6.78 13.84 -15.04
CA ASP A 306 -7.04 15.23 -14.66
C ASP A 306 -6.08 15.75 -13.59
N TYR A 307 -6.07 17.06 -13.41
CA TYR A 307 -5.26 17.73 -12.41
C TYR A 307 -5.71 17.35 -11.00
N TYR A 308 -4.76 16.85 -10.22
CA TYR A 308 -4.91 16.62 -8.79
C TYR A 308 -3.92 17.52 -8.04
N ASN A 309 -4.41 18.36 -7.12
CA ASN A 309 -3.59 19.34 -6.39
C ASN A 309 -2.69 20.19 -7.32
N ASN A 310 -3.22 20.65 -8.46
CA ASN A 310 -2.50 21.41 -9.50
C ASN A 310 -1.34 20.66 -10.17
N VAL A 311 -1.30 19.33 -10.11
CA VAL A 311 -0.40 18.50 -10.92
C VAL A 311 -1.20 17.53 -11.77
N LEU A 312 -0.83 17.43 -13.04
CA LEU A 312 -1.32 16.41 -13.95
C LEU A 312 -0.17 15.46 -14.24
N ILE A 313 -0.35 14.18 -13.91
CA ILE A 313 0.45 13.10 -14.49
C ILE A 313 -0.29 12.63 -15.73
N TYR A 314 0.35 12.75 -16.89
CA TYR A 314 -0.22 12.38 -18.17
C TYR A 314 0.56 11.23 -18.79
N ILE A 315 -0.10 10.10 -18.99
CA ILE A 315 0.45 8.88 -19.57
C ILE A 315 -0.21 8.66 -20.92
N LYS A 316 0.59 8.55 -21.98
CA LYS A 316 0.11 8.28 -23.35
C LYS A 316 0.95 7.23 -24.04
N ILE A 317 0.39 6.62 -25.08
CA ILE A 317 1.15 5.87 -26.06
C ILE A 317 1.41 6.82 -27.23
N ASN A 318 2.68 7.03 -27.57
CA ASN A 318 3.07 7.88 -28.70
C ASN A 318 2.83 7.18 -30.05
N ASP A 319 3.05 7.91 -31.15
CA ASP A 319 2.84 7.40 -32.52
C ASP A 319 3.69 6.16 -32.85
N ASP A 320 4.82 5.97 -32.15
CA ASP A 320 5.72 4.81 -32.27
C ASP A 320 5.29 3.61 -31.40
N GLY A 321 4.16 3.69 -30.71
CA GLY A 321 3.65 2.64 -29.82
C GLY A 321 4.37 2.55 -28.47
N LYS A 322 5.19 3.55 -28.12
CA LYS A 322 5.90 3.63 -26.83
C LYS A 322 5.10 4.41 -25.81
N LEU A 323 5.15 3.94 -24.56
CA LEU A 323 4.55 4.67 -23.44
C LEU A 323 5.43 5.88 -23.09
N GLU A 324 4.81 7.02 -22.86
CA GLU A 324 5.45 8.26 -22.40
C GLU A 324 4.70 8.77 -21.17
N ALA A 325 5.44 9.27 -20.19
CA ALA A 325 4.89 9.89 -19.00
C ALA A 325 5.33 11.35 -18.94
N SER A 326 4.38 12.25 -18.71
CA SER A 326 4.64 13.67 -18.50
C SER A 326 4.07 14.09 -17.15
N ARG A 327 4.76 15.02 -16.49
CA ARG A 327 4.29 15.68 -15.28
C ARG A 327 4.14 17.15 -15.57
N ILE A 328 2.95 17.69 -15.35
CA ILE A 328 2.63 19.10 -15.57
C ILE A 328 2.24 19.72 -14.24
N THR A 329 3.01 20.71 -13.79
CA THR A 329 2.74 21.46 -12.56
C THR A 329 2.16 22.82 -12.91
N LEU A 330 0.98 23.13 -12.37
CA LEU A 330 0.31 24.43 -12.49
C LEU A 330 0.57 25.28 -11.24
N LEU A 331 0.93 26.54 -11.45
CA LEU A 331 0.99 27.56 -10.41
C LEU A 331 0.15 28.78 -10.79
N TYR A 332 -0.66 29.25 -9.85
CA TYR A 332 -1.36 30.54 -9.95
C TYR A 332 -0.46 31.64 -9.38
N GLU A 333 0.03 32.53 -10.25
CA GLU A 333 0.92 33.61 -9.84
C GLU A 333 0.17 34.89 -9.49
N LYS A 334 -0.98 35.14 -10.14
CA LYS A 334 -1.78 36.35 -9.91
C LYS A 334 -3.27 36.11 -10.11
N ASN A 335 -4.08 36.69 -9.23
CA ASN A 335 -5.55 36.70 -9.28
C ASN A 335 -6.18 35.31 -9.40
N LYS A 336 -5.73 34.36 -8.57
CA LYS A 336 -6.32 33.01 -8.51
C LYS A 336 -7.85 33.04 -8.30
N ASP A 337 -8.35 33.96 -7.49
CA ASP A 337 -9.78 34.09 -7.17
C ASP A 337 -10.69 34.42 -8.38
N ASP A 338 -10.10 34.85 -9.50
CA ASP A 338 -10.83 35.11 -10.73
C ASP A 338 -11.14 33.83 -11.53
N LEU A 339 -10.41 32.75 -11.25
CA LEU A 339 -10.43 31.49 -11.99
C LEU A 339 -10.96 30.34 -11.12
N ASN A 340 -11.77 29.45 -11.71
CA ASN A 340 -12.01 28.14 -11.14
C ASN A 340 -10.84 27.21 -11.50
N TYR A 341 -10.43 27.22 -12.77
CA TYR A 341 -9.24 26.51 -13.26
C TYR A 341 -8.70 27.11 -14.56
N CYS A 342 -7.40 26.88 -14.80
CA CYS A 342 -6.76 27.03 -16.10
C CYS A 342 -5.83 25.84 -16.25
N TYR A 343 -6.20 24.89 -17.10
CA TYR A 343 -5.54 23.60 -17.25
C TYR A 343 -5.01 23.44 -18.66
N ILE A 344 -3.87 22.76 -18.78
CA ILE A 344 -3.32 22.33 -20.07
C ILE A 344 -3.21 20.82 -20.12
N TYR A 345 -3.55 20.23 -21.26
CA TYR A 345 -3.44 18.80 -21.52
C TYR A 345 -2.63 18.57 -22.79
N PRO A 346 -1.66 17.64 -22.80
CA PRO A 346 -0.99 17.26 -24.03
C PRO A 346 -1.99 16.71 -25.05
N SER A 347 -1.96 17.24 -26.29
CA SER A 347 -2.79 16.76 -27.41
C SER A 347 -1.93 15.98 -28.40
N LYS A 348 -0.97 16.65 -29.02
CA LYS A 348 0.00 16.09 -29.97
C LYS A 348 1.37 16.67 -29.69
N LYS A 349 2.38 16.26 -30.45
CA LYS A 349 3.69 16.90 -30.40
C LYS A 349 3.52 18.42 -30.59
N ASN A 350 4.00 19.20 -29.63
CA ASN A 350 3.99 20.67 -29.64
C ASN A 350 2.62 21.33 -29.60
N GLU A 351 1.55 20.56 -29.36
CA GLU A 351 0.18 21.04 -29.30
C GLU A 351 -0.43 20.68 -27.93
N LEU A 352 -0.95 21.69 -27.22
CA LEU A 352 -1.60 21.54 -25.93
C LEU A 352 -3.06 22.01 -26.03
N LEU A 353 -3.98 21.25 -25.44
CA LEU A 353 -5.35 21.68 -25.21
C LEU A 353 -5.39 22.51 -23.93
N MET A 354 -5.77 23.78 -24.03
CA MET A 354 -6.06 24.62 -22.87
C MET A 354 -7.54 24.56 -22.53
N LYS A 355 -7.87 24.37 -21.25
CA LYS A 355 -9.20 24.54 -20.68
C LYS A 355 -9.18 25.65 -19.65
N LEU A 356 -10.10 26.61 -19.75
CA LEU A 356 -10.16 27.79 -18.90
C LEU A 356 -11.59 27.99 -18.40
N ASN A 357 -11.73 28.29 -17.10
CA ASN A 357 -13.03 28.55 -16.50
C ASN A 357 -12.92 29.69 -15.47
N PHE A 358 -13.77 30.72 -15.64
CA PHE A 358 -13.79 31.89 -14.77
C PHE A 358 -14.78 31.73 -13.63
N LYS A 359 -14.36 32.14 -12.43
CA LYS A 359 -15.22 32.18 -11.23
C LYS A 359 -15.97 33.51 -11.12
N LYS A 360 -15.29 34.63 -11.38
CA LYS A 360 -15.88 35.98 -11.29
C LYS A 360 -16.43 36.46 -12.63
N VAL A 361 -17.57 37.14 -12.57
CA VAL A 361 -18.21 37.80 -13.71
C VAL A 361 -17.82 39.27 -13.74
N TYR A 362 -17.36 39.76 -14.88
CA TYR A 362 -17.16 41.18 -15.12
C TYR A 362 -17.96 41.63 -16.35
N LYS A 363 -19.22 42.03 -16.14
CA LYS A 363 -20.20 42.30 -17.21
C LYS A 363 -19.81 43.42 -18.18
N GLU A 364 -18.96 44.34 -17.76
CA GLU A 364 -18.52 45.49 -18.56
C GLU A 364 -17.30 45.17 -19.45
N TYR A 365 -16.72 44.00 -19.27
CA TYR A 365 -15.58 43.50 -20.03
C TYR A 365 -16.10 42.67 -21.20
N HIS A 366 -15.39 42.67 -22.32
CA HIS A 366 -15.82 41.96 -23.52
C HIS A 366 -14.68 41.43 -24.40
N ASP A 367 -13.44 41.89 -24.23
CA ASP A 367 -12.29 41.36 -24.99
C ASP A 367 -11.46 40.45 -24.09
N LEU A 368 -11.47 39.15 -24.34
CA LEU A 368 -10.62 38.16 -23.71
C LEU A 368 -9.34 37.98 -24.53
N ARG A 369 -8.18 38.16 -23.91
CA ARG A 369 -6.86 38.05 -24.53
C ARG A 369 -6.01 37.10 -23.70
N ILE A 370 -5.40 36.11 -24.35
CA ILE A 370 -4.54 35.14 -23.70
C ILE A 370 -3.22 35.10 -24.45
N ASP A 371 -2.14 35.39 -23.73
CA ASP A 371 -0.81 35.64 -24.29
C ASP A 371 0.26 34.96 -23.43
N MET A 372 1.42 34.63 -24.01
CA MET A 372 2.59 34.27 -23.20
C MET A 372 3.33 35.51 -22.70
N THR A 373 3.84 35.45 -21.47
CA THR A 373 4.64 36.52 -20.90
C THR A 373 5.97 36.66 -21.65
N GLY A 374 6.30 37.89 -22.07
CA GLY A 374 7.54 38.18 -22.79
C GLY A 374 7.47 37.98 -24.30
N ASN A 375 6.37 37.42 -24.83
CA ASN A 375 6.15 37.30 -26.27
C ASN A 375 5.54 38.62 -26.81
N THR A 376 6.27 39.32 -27.67
CA THR A 376 5.81 40.55 -28.35
C THR A 376 5.11 40.30 -29.68
N GLY A 377 4.97 39.03 -30.11
CA GLY A 377 4.68 38.65 -31.50
C GLY A 377 3.30 38.07 -31.84
N GLY A 378 2.46 37.70 -30.87
CA GLY A 378 1.10 37.19 -31.20
C GLY A 378 0.31 36.66 -30.00
N LYS A 379 -1.02 36.72 -30.10
CA LYS A 379 -1.93 36.21 -29.08
C LYS A 379 -2.12 34.70 -29.21
N LEU A 380 -2.08 33.97 -28.11
CA LEU A 380 -2.42 32.53 -28.11
C LEU A 380 -3.92 32.34 -28.38
N TYR A 381 -4.74 33.24 -27.83
CA TYR A 381 -6.18 33.26 -28.05
C TYR A 381 -6.73 34.68 -27.90
N ARG A 382 -7.75 35.01 -28.70
CA ARG A 382 -8.52 36.25 -28.53
C ARG A 382 -9.98 36.05 -28.88
N ASP A 383 -10.85 36.49 -27.99
CA ASP A 383 -12.28 36.67 -28.27
C ASP A 383 -12.69 38.12 -27.96
N PRO A 384 -12.85 38.99 -28.98
CA PRO A 384 -13.23 40.38 -28.81
C PRO A 384 -14.64 40.60 -28.26
N ASN A 385 -15.50 39.58 -28.24
CA ASN A 385 -16.89 39.67 -27.79
C ASN A 385 -17.21 38.59 -26.73
N TYR A 386 -16.24 38.27 -25.89
CA TYR A 386 -16.37 37.27 -24.84
C TYR A 386 -17.47 37.68 -23.83
N PRO A 387 -18.50 36.84 -23.62
CA PRO A 387 -19.67 37.20 -22.82
C PRO A 387 -19.41 37.30 -21.30
N ASN A 388 -18.21 36.92 -20.83
CA ASN A 388 -17.81 37.00 -19.42
C ASN A 388 -18.71 36.21 -18.44
N ASN A 389 -19.29 35.11 -18.90
CA ASN A 389 -20.07 34.22 -18.06
C ASN A 389 -19.16 33.48 -17.05
N ALA A 390 -19.55 33.46 -15.78
CA ALA A 390 -18.90 32.58 -14.81
C ALA A 390 -19.28 31.12 -15.06
N ASN A 391 -18.38 30.22 -14.68
CA ASN A 391 -18.54 28.77 -14.74
C ASN A 391 -18.74 28.20 -16.16
N ALA A 392 -18.53 29.00 -17.21
CA ALA A 392 -18.50 28.54 -18.59
C ALA A 392 -17.07 28.12 -18.97
N GLU A 393 -16.90 26.87 -19.40
CA GLU A 393 -15.62 26.38 -19.89
C GLU A 393 -15.33 26.93 -21.30
N ILE A 394 -14.10 27.39 -21.48
CA ILE A 394 -13.51 27.72 -22.78
C ILE A 394 -12.41 26.71 -23.04
N ASN A 395 -12.35 26.18 -24.25
CA ASN A 395 -11.25 25.32 -24.66
C ASN A 395 -10.72 25.73 -26.05
N PHE A 396 -9.40 25.67 -26.20
CA PHE A 396 -8.71 25.97 -27.44
C PHE A 396 -7.33 25.30 -27.46
N LEU A 397 -6.79 25.08 -28.66
CA LEU A 397 -5.46 24.51 -28.85
C LEU A 397 -4.42 25.62 -28.87
N ILE A 398 -3.30 25.41 -28.20
CA ILE A 398 -2.10 26.24 -28.28
C ILE A 398 -0.95 25.43 -28.86
N ASN A 399 -0.13 26.07 -29.67
CA ASN A 399 1.08 25.47 -30.23
C ASN A 399 2.30 26.15 -29.63
N LEU A 400 3.23 25.36 -29.08
CA LEU A 400 4.46 25.85 -28.47
C LEU A 400 5.66 25.14 -29.11
N THR A 401 6.77 25.85 -29.23
CA THR A 401 8.04 25.29 -29.72
C THR A 401 8.69 24.37 -28.68
N ASP A 402 9.60 23.49 -29.12
CA ASP A 402 10.37 22.61 -28.23
C ASP A 402 11.16 23.42 -27.17
N GLU A 403 11.60 24.65 -27.48
CA GLU A 403 12.30 25.52 -26.53
C GLU A 403 11.36 26.10 -25.48
N GLU A 404 10.16 26.55 -25.90
CA GLU A 404 9.14 27.07 -24.99
C GLU A 404 8.66 25.98 -24.01
N LEU A 405 8.48 24.74 -24.48
CA LEU A 405 8.09 23.59 -23.66
C LEU A 405 9.14 23.17 -22.62
N LYS A 406 10.43 23.42 -22.88
CA LYS A 406 11.52 23.17 -21.92
C LYS A 406 11.61 24.22 -20.83
N SER A 407 11.02 25.39 -21.07
CA SER A 407 11.03 26.51 -20.14
C SER A 407 9.73 26.57 -19.34
N ARG A 408 9.68 27.43 -18.32
CA ARG A 408 8.43 27.69 -17.59
C ARG A 408 7.46 28.48 -18.46
N ILE A 409 6.33 27.89 -18.79
CA ILE A 409 5.30 28.51 -19.65
C ILE A 409 4.46 29.45 -18.79
N LYS A 410 4.62 30.76 -18.95
CA LYS A 410 3.89 31.77 -18.17
C LYS A 410 2.84 32.47 -19.01
N ILE A 411 1.57 32.30 -18.64
CA ILE A 411 0.40 32.75 -19.43
C ILE A 411 -0.31 33.89 -18.73
N LYS A 412 -0.56 34.96 -19.48
CA LYS A 412 -1.38 36.10 -19.07
C LYS A 412 -2.77 35.94 -19.65
N ILE A 413 -3.77 36.17 -18.82
CA ILE A 413 -5.18 36.10 -19.17
C ILE A 413 -5.78 37.46 -18.83
N ASP A 414 -5.95 38.30 -19.85
CA ASP A 414 -6.50 39.64 -19.71
C ASP A 414 -7.96 39.65 -20.15
N ARG A 415 -8.85 40.11 -19.27
CA ARG A 415 -10.20 40.54 -19.66
C ARG A 415 -10.17 42.05 -19.71
N VAL A 416 -10.59 42.63 -20.84
CA VAL A 416 -10.44 44.07 -21.12
C VAL A 416 -11.80 44.74 -21.38
N ARG A 417 -11.94 45.99 -20.91
CA ARG A 417 -13.06 46.91 -21.16
C ARG A 417 -12.93 47.63 -22.52
N PRO A 418 -13.92 48.46 -22.93
CA PRO A 418 -13.82 49.22 -24.19
C PRO A 418 -12.62 50.18 -24.20
N SER A 419 -12.21 50.66 -23.02
CA SER A 419 -10.92 51.34 -22.84
C SER A 419 -9.83 50.28 -22.69
N PRO A 420 -8.81 50.23 -23.58
CA PRO A 420 -7.80 49.17 -23.57
C PRO A 420 -6.87 49.20 -22.35
N TRP A 421 -6.93 50.26 -21.53
CA TRP A 421 -6.12 50.45 -20.32
C TRP A 421 -6.80 49.94 -19.05
N ASP A 422 -8.08 49.56 -19.12
CA ASP A 422 -8.84 49.03 -17.98
C ASP A 422 -9.08 47.53 -18.20
N TYR A 423 -8.27 46.73 -17.49
CA TYR A 423 -8.26 45.28 -17.60
C TYR A 423 -8.11 44.63 -16.23
N THR A 424 -8.65 43.41 -16.09
CA THR A 424 -8.23 42.48 -15.03
C THR A 424 -7.32 41.43 -15.64
N GLN A 425 -6.27 41.07 -14.92
CA GLN A 425 -5.25 40.13 -15.37
C GLN A 425 -5.11 38.99 -14.38
N SER A 426 -5.22 37.76 -14.88
CA SER A 426 -4.77 36.56 -14.16
C SER A 426 -3.48 36.06 -14.79
N ILE A 427 -2.57 35.54 -13.96
CA ILE A 427 -1.31 34.95 -14.43
C ILE A 427 -1.21 33.54 -13.87
N VAL A 428 -1.02 32.59 -14.77
CA VAL A 428 -0.74 31.19 -14.43
C VAL A 428 0.56 30.76 -15.08
N SER A 429 1.25 29.80 -14.49
CA SER A 429 2.45 29.23 -15.08
C SER A 429 2.44 27.72 -15.01
N TYR A 430 3.11 27.10 -15.98
CA TYR A 430 3.23 25.66 -16.09
C TYR A 430 4.70 25.25 -16.19
N HIS A 431 5.03 24.16 -15.54
CA HIS A 431 6.28 23.44 -15.74
C HIS A 431 5.95 22.04 -16.24
N ILE A 432 6.51 21.66 -17.38
CA ILE A 432 6.30 20.35 -18.02
C ILE A 432 7.60 19.57 -17.94
N GLU A 433 7.52 18.38 -17.37
CA GLU A 433 8.63 17.44 -17.27
C GLU A 433 8.24 16.17 -18.03
N GLU A 434 9.10 15.72 -18.94
CA GLU A 434 8.89 14.50 -19.72
C GLU A 434 9.84 13.40 -19.24
N TYR A 435 9.33 12.17 -19.16
CA TYR A 435 10.04 11.03 -18.62
C TYR A 435 9.83 9.78 -19.48
N SER A 436 10.88 8.98 -19.65
CA SER A 436 10.67 7.57 -20.01
C SER A 436 9.89 6.85 -18.91
N PRO A 437 9.12 5.79 -19.25
CA PRO A 437 8.33 5.02 -18.28
C PRO A 437 9.16 4.50 -17.10
N CYS A 438 10.35 3.98 -17.38
CA CYS A 438 11.26 3.45 -16.37
C CYS A 438 11.76 4.55 -15.44
N LEU A 439 12.17 5.70 -15.98
CA LEU A 439 12.65 6.83 -15.19
C LEU A 439 11.57 7.38 -14.27
N PHE A 440 10.35 7.55 -14.78
CA PHE A 440 9.20 7.99 -13.99
C PHE A 440 8.92 7.04 -12.82
N LEU A 441 8.79 5.74 -13.10
CA LEU A 441 8.48 4.74 -12.07
C LEU A 441 9.59 4.61 -11.03
N LEU A 442 10.86 4.82 -11.40
CA LEU A 442 11.97 4.83 -10.45
C LEU A 442 11.93 6.06 -9.52
N LYS A 443 11.63 7.26 -10.04
CA LYS A 443 11.43 8.45 -9.20
C LYS A 443 10.22 8.27 -8.27
N LEU A 444 9.13 7.71 -8.79
CA LEU A 444 7.93 7.39 -8.01
C LEU A 444 8.22 6.36 -6.91
N ASN A 445 9.00 5.31 -7.21
CA ASN A 445 9.43 4.30 -6.23
C ASN A 445 10.14 4.94 -5.04
N LYS A 446 11.08 5.85 -5.30
CA LYS A 446 11.78 6.59 -4.24
C LYS A 446 10.83 7.45 -3.41
N ALA A 447 9.96 8.21 -4.08
CA ALA A 447 9.01 9.10 -3.42
C ALA A 447 8.06 8.34 -2.48
N ILE A 448 7.45 7.24 -2.98
CA ILE A 448 6.54 6.40 -2.20
C ILE A 448 7.25 5.79 -0.99
N ARG A 449 8.44 5.20 -1.19
CA ARG A 449 9.17 4.55 -0.10
C ARG A 449 9.65 5.55 0.95
N LEU A 450 10.07 6.74 0.54
CA LEU A 450 10.45 7.80 1.48
C LEU A 450 9.24 8.28 2.29
N ALA A 451 8.08 8.46 1.65
CA ALA A 451 6.85 8.82 2.33
C ALA A 451 6.43 7.76 3.36
N GLN A 452 6.45 6.48 2.98
CA GLN A 452 6.16 5.39 3.91
C GLN A 452 7.13 5.35 5.10
N ALA A 453 8.43 5.55 4.87
CA ALA A 453 9.43 5.52 5.92
C ALA A 453 9.36 6.72 6.88
N THR A 454 8.99 7.90 6.37
CA THR A 454 9.04 9.18 7.11
C THR A 454 7.68 9.66 7.60
N GLN A 455 6.60 9.10 7.05
CA GLN A 455 5.21 9.52 7.27
C GLN A 455 4.94 10.98 6.86
N LEU A 456 5.75 11.51 5.95
CA LEU A 456 5.47 12.78 5.26
C LEU A 456 4.59 12.51 4.04
N THR A 457 3.72 13.45 3.71
CA THR A 457 2.88 13.36 2.52
C THR A 457 3.71 13.50 1.24
N ALA A 458 3.18 13.03 0.11
CA ALA A 458 3.84 13.17 -1.19
C ALA A 458 4.23 14.63 -1.48
N GLN A 459 3.38 15.56 -1.09
CA GLN A 459 3.58 16.97 -1.31
C GLN A 459 4.60 17.62 -0.38
N GLU A 460 4.61 17.25 0.91
CA GLU A 460 5.65 17.72 1.84
C GLU A 460 7.03 17.30 1.34
N LEU A 461 7.17 16.06 0.88
CA LEU A 461 8.40 15.58 0.26
C LEU A 461 8.74 16.30 -1.02
N GLU A 462 7.77 16.54 -1.90
CA GLU A 462 7.98 17.31 -3.12
C GLU A 462 8.52 18.72 -2.79
N HIS A 463 7.96 19.37 -1.78
CA HIS A 463 8.41 20.70 -1.35
C HIS A 463 9.84 20.68 -0.79
N ILE A 464 10.19 19.65 0.00
CA ILE A 464 11.58 19.45 0.50
C ILE A 464 12.56 19.22 -0.65
N VAL A 465 12.17 18.42 -1.64
CA VAL A 465 13.01 18.15 -2.82
C VAL A 465 13.23 19.43 -3.60
N LEU A 466 12.15 20.16 -3.92
CA LEU A 466 12.19 21.39 -4.72
C LEU A 466 12.81 22.59 -3.98
N SER A 467 12.90 22.56 -2.64
CA SER A 467 13.67 23.55 -1.88
C SER A 467 15.18 23.31 -1.94
N THR A 468 15.59 22.10 -2.33
CA THR A 468 17.00 21.68 -2.36
C THR A 468 17.54 21.64 -3.79
N HIS A 469 16.73 21.12 -4.72
CA HIS A 469 17.06 20.92 -6.12
C HIS A 469 16.01 21.58 -7.02
N THR A 470 16.40 21.97 -8.23
CA THR A 470 15.47 22.55 -9.21
C THR A 470 14.60 21.50 -9.91
N ASP A 471 14.94 20.22 -9.76
CA ASP A 471 14.24 19.08 -10.32
C ASP A 471 13.86 18.08 -9.20
N LEU A 472 13.13 17.01 -9.57
CA LEU A 472 12.72 15.98 -8.62
C LEU A 472 13.85 14.96 -8.33
N THR A 473 15.06 15.45 -8.09
CA THR A 473 16.21 14.61 -7.72
C THR A 473 16.22 14.33 -6.22
N LEU A 474 16.38 13.06 -5.87
CA LEU A 474 16.45 12.61 -4.48
C LEU A 474 17.84 12.06 -4.18
N ASP A 475 18.52 12.69 -3.22
CA ASP A 475 19.90 12.39 -2.82
C ASP A 475 20.07 12.50 -1.29
N ALA A 476 21.31 12.33 -0.80
CA ALA A 476 21.61 12.42 0.62
C ALA A 476 21.37 13.82 1.22
N THR A 477 21.43 14.87 0.40
CA THR A 477 21.15 16.26 0.80
C THR A 477 19.68 16.43 1.13
N VAL A 478 18.80 15.94 0.25
CA VAL A 478 17.35 15.90 0.48
C VAL A 478 17.03 15.10 1.74
N LEU A 479 17.63 13.92 1.94
CA LEU A 479 17.41 13.13 3.15
C LEU A 479 17.86 13.86 4.44
N SER A 480 18.92 14.65 4.35
CA SER A 480 19.35 15.50 5.47
C SER A 480 18.35 16.63 5.76
N GLN A 481 17.71 17.20 4.73
CA GLN A 481 16.64 18.17 4.92
C GLN A 481 15.37 17.54 5.51
N VAL A 482 15.01 16.34 5.06
CA VAL A 482 13.90 15.56 5.64
C VAL A 482 14.14 15.30 7.13
N PHE A 483 15.38 15.00 7.53
CA PHE A 483 15.73 14.89 8.96
C PHE A 483 15.42 16.18 9.72
N TYR A 484 15.89 17.34 9.24
CA TYR A 484 15.65 18.60 9.92
C TYR A 484 14.18 18.95 10.03
N VAL A 485 13.40 18.74 8.96
CA VAL A 485 11.93 18.94 8.99
C VAL A 485 11.30 18.07 10.08
N LYS A 486 11.58 16.77 10.09
CA LYS A 486 11.04 15.85 11.11
C LYS A 486 11.48 16.23 12.52
N TYR A 487 12.75 16.61 12.67
CA TYR A 487 13.31 17.04 13.95
C TYR A 487 12.63 18.32 14.46
N TYR A 488 12.41 19.33 13.61
CA TYR A 488 11.75 20.58 13.99
C TYR A 488 10.27 20.40 14.28
N MET A 489 9.56 19.58 13.51
CA MET A 489 8.17 19.21 13.81
C MET A 489 8.07 18.60 15.22
N GLN A 490 8.95 17.65 15.53
CA GLN A 490 8.97 16.97 16.82
C GLN A 490 9.40 17.89 17.97
N TYR A 491 10.41 18.72 17.75
CA TYR A 491 11.00 19.55 18.80
C TYR A 491 10.18 20.79 19.13
N TYR A 492 9.66 21.49 18.11
CA TYR A 492 8.89 22.71 18.28
C TYR A 492 7.38 22.48 18.27
N GLY A 493 6.91 21.27 17.95
CA GLY A 493 5.47 20.97 17.86
C GLY A 493 4.78 21.69 16.70
N ILE A 494 5.51 21.97 15.62
CA ILE A 494 5.03 22.68 14.42
C ILE A 494 4.71 21.71 13.29
N ASP A 495 3.90 22.15 12.32
CA ASP A 495 3.62 21.37 11.12
C ASP A 495 4.81 21.34 10.14
N ALA A 496 4.73 20.45 9.15
CA ALA A 496 5.79 20.26 8.17
C ALA A 496 6.04 21.51 7.31
N GLU A 497 4.99 22.24 6.95
CA GLU A 497 5.12 23.45 6.12
C GLU A 497 5.83 24.59 6.86
N THR A 498 5.65 24.71 8.16
CA THR A 498 6.37 25.68 9.01
C THR A 498 7.79 25.22 9.27
N ALA A 499 7.99 23.93 9.56
CA ALA A 499 9.33 23.35 9.71
C ALA A 499 10.19 23.52 8.44
N LEU A 500 9.56 23.44 7.27
CA LEU A 500 10.19 23.69 5.98
C LEU A 500 10.74 25.12 5.84
N ILE A 501 10.02 26.13 6.32
CA ILE A 501 10.52 27.52 6.34
C ILE A 501 11.78 27.62 7.21
N LEU A 502 11.83 26.92 8.36
CA LEU A 502 13.03 26.85 9.20
C LEU A 502 14.19 26.11 8.52
N CYS A 503 13.90 25.25 7.54
CA CYS A 503 14.86 24.57 6.68
C CYS A 503 15.24 25.39 5.43
N ASN A 504 14.95 26.70 5.42
CA ASN A 504 15.25 27.63 4.32
C ASN A 504 14.48 27.33 3.02
N ALA A 505 13.29 26.73 3.11
CA ALA A 505 12.36 26.65 2.00
C ALA A 505 11.52 27.94 1.86
N SER A 506 11.07 28.23 0.65
CA SER A 506 10.16 29.34 0.36
C SER A 506 8.73 29.03 0.85
N ILE A 507 7.93 30.07 1.06
CA ILE A 507 6.51 29.93 1.38
C ILE A 507 5.78 29.34 0.18
N SER A 508 5.08 28.23 0.37
CA SER A 508 4.41 27.54 -0.74
C SER A 508 3.19 28.31 -1.24
N GLN A 509 3.16 28.60 -2.54
CA GLN A 509 2.00 29.16 -3.25
C GLN A 509 1.04 28.08 -3.77
N ARG A 510 1.35 26.80 -3.54
CA ARG A 510 0.52 25.68 -3.99
C ARG A 510 -0.57 25.37 -2.95
N ALA A 511 -1.79 25.15 -3.44
CA ALA A 511 -2.95 24.75 -2.63
C ALA A 511 -3.12 23.23 -2.65
N ASN A 512 -3.59 22.67 -1.52
CA ASN A 512 -3.41 21.25 -1.19
C ASN A 512 -4.69 20.69 -0.57
N ASN A 513 -5.21 19.53 -1.00
CA ASN A 513 -6.27 18.79 -0.29
C ASN A 513 -7.46 19.67 0.17
N ASN A 514 -7.95 20.53 -0.73
CA ASN A 514 -9.01 21.53 -0.47
C ASN A 514 -8.64 22.64 0.55
N GLN A 515 -7.40 22.71 1.01
CA GLN A 515 -6.84 23.81 1.80
C GLN A 515 -6.21 24.86 0.88
N THR A 516 -6.31 26.12 1.29
CA THR A 516 -5.63 27.24 0.66
C THR A 516 -4.11 27.13 0.82
N SER A 517 -3.37 27.71 -0.12
CA SER A 517 -1.90 27.67 -0.10
C SER A 517 -1.35 28.28 1.19
N GLN A 518 -0.13 27.89 1.57
CA GLN A 518 0.54 28.49 2.73
C GLN A 518 0.63 30.02 2.57
N PHE A 519 0.95 30.48 1.36
CA PHE A 519 0.96 31.90 0.99
C PHE A 519 -0.40 32.57 1.19
N ASP A 520 -1.49 31.99 0.69
CA ASP A 520 -2.83 32.57 0.80
C ASP A 520 -3.37 32.53 2.23
N ARG A 521 -3.03 31.50 3.01
CA ARG A 521 -3.35 31.44 4.44
C ARG A 521 -2.65 32.54 5.21
N LEU A 522 -1.39 32.80 4.88
CA LEU A 522 -0.58 33.80 5.57
C LEU A 522 -0.94 35.24 5.16
N PHE A 523 -1.11 35.51 3.87
CA PHE A 523 -1.26 36.88 3.35
C PHE A 523 -2.67 37.24 2.91
N ASN A 524 -3.55 36.26 2.61
CA ASN A 524 -4.85 36.49 1.97
C ASN A 524 -6.06 36.02 2.77
N THR A 525 -5.91 35.67 4.05
CA THR A 525 -7.02 35.16 4.89
C THR A 525 -7.28 36.04 6.11
N PRO A 526 -8.27 36.95 6.08
CA PRO A 526 -9.03 37.41 4.91
C PRO A 526 -8.21 38.36 4.01
N PRO A 527 -8.60 38.61 2.75
CA PRO A 527 -7.93 39.61 1.92
C PRO A 527 -8.12 41.02 2.51
N LEU A 528 -7.08 41.85 2.50
CA LEU A 528 -7.13 43.19 3.08
C LEU A 528 -7.87 44.13 2.12
N ASN A 529 -8.91 44.82 2.61
CA ASN A 529 -9.77 45.69 1.79
C ASN A 529 -10.37 44.99 0.54
N GLY A 530 -10.53 43.67 0.58
CA GLY A 530 -11.00 42.88 -0.56
C GLY A 530 -9.98 42.72 -1.69
N GLN A 531 -8.73 43.11 -1.46
CA GLN A 531 -7.61 42.94 -2.40
C GLN A 531 -6.76 41.74 -1.97
N SER A 532 -6.43 40.87 -2.92
CA SER A 532 -5.53 39.72 -2.69
C SER A 532 -4.10 40.15 -2.95
N PHE A 533 -3.23 39.95 -1.96
CA PHE A 533 -1.79 40.14 -2.05
C PHE A 533 -1.18 39.13 -3.03
N SER A 534 -0.30 39.62 -3.89
CA SER A 534 0.42 38.84 -4.90
C SER A 534 1.88 39.26 -4.93
N LEU A 535 2.76 38.39 -5.44
CA LEU A 535 4.14 38.77 -5.71
C LEU A 535 4.17 39.61 -7.00
N ASP A 536 4.53 40.87 -6.87
CA ASP A 536 4.82 41.78 -7.97
C ASP A 536 6.17 42.47 -7.75
N ASP A 537 6.64 43.18 -8.77
CA ASP A 537 7.89 43.92 -8.73
C ASP A 537 7.72 45.31 -8.06
N GLN A 538 6.70 45.47 -7.20
CA GLN A 538 6.44 46.73 -6.51
C GLN A 538 7.44 46.94 -5.37
N GLU A 539 8.13 48.07 -5.38
CA GLU A 539 9.01 48.47 -4.29
C GLU A 539 8.19 48.80 -3.04
N LEU A 540 8.60 48.26 -1.89
CA LEU A 540 7.90 48.43 -0.62
C LEU A 540 8.79 49.12 0.41
N ASP A 541 8.32 50.26 0.95
CA ASP A 541 9.03 50.99 2.02
C ASP A 541 8.62 50.47 3.40
N LEU A 542 9.52 49.71 4.04
CA LEU A 542 9.32 49.12 5.37
C LEU A 542 9.70 50.05 6.53
N ASN A 543 10.12 51.30 6.30
CA ASN A 543 10.55 52.20 7.38
C ASN A 543 9.39 52.53 8.35
N PRO A 544 9.62 52.68 9.67
CA PRO A 544 8.55 52.90 10.66
C PRO A 544 7.67 54.15 10.48
N GLY A 545 8.11 55.12 9.66
CA GLY A 545 7.37 56.34 9.34
C GLY A 545 6.98 56.47 7.86
N SER A 546 7.12 55.41 7.07
CA SER A 546 6.65 55.38 5.68
C SER A 546 5.12 55.48 5.63
N ALA A 547 4.59 56.08 4.56
CA ALA A 547 3.15 56.20 4.36
C ALA A 547 2.47 54.82 4.36
N ASP A 548 1.20 54.77 4.77
CA ASP A 548 0.41 53.53 4.83
C ASP A 548 0.27 52.90 3.43
N ASP A 549 1.15 51.95 3.11
CA ASP A 549 1.00 51.01 2.01
C ASP A 549 0.19 49.79 2.50
N TRP A 550 -0.85 49.42 1.78
CA TRP A 550 -1.67 48.26 2.12
C TRP A 550 -0.87 46.95 2.07
N HIS A 551 0.16 46.84 1.22
CA HIS A 551 1.09 45.71 1.21
C HIS A 551 1.84 45.60 2.54
N LYS A 552 2.29 46.74 3.12
CA LYS A 552 2.93 46.78 4.44
C LYS A 552 1.96 46.35 5.54
N ALA A 553 0.71 46.77 5.46
CA ALA A 553 -0.34 46.33 6.39
C ALA A 553 -0.62 44.81 6.29
N VAL A 554 -0.56 44.23 5.09
CA VAL A 554 -0.64 42.76 4.90
C VAL A 554 0.52 42.06 5.59
N LEU A 555 1.76 42.55 5.45
CA LEU A 555 2.93 41.95 6.12
C LEU A 555 2.84 42.03 7.65
N LYS A 556 2.42 43.18 8.21
CA LYS A 556 2.21 43.36 9.65
C LYS A 556 1.24 42.34 10.22
N ARG A 557 0.11 42.12 9.54
CA ARG A 557 -0.88 41.10 9.93
C ARG A 557 -0.31 39.69 9.81
N ALA A 558 0.35 39.38 8.69
CA ALA A 558 0.90 38.05 8.42
C ALA A 558 1.93 37.62 9.46
N PHE A 559 2.82 38.53 9.85
CA PHE A 559 3.90 38.26 10.81
C PHE A 559 3.55 38.65 12.24
N ASN A 560 2.32 39.14 12.46
CA ASN A 560 1.83 39.56 13.75
C ASN A 560 2.77 40.59 14.44
N ALA A 561 3.25 41.55 13.66
CA ALA A 561 4.23 42.56 14.06
C ALA A 561 3.72 43.99 13.76
N ASP A 562 4.23 44.98 14.48
CA ASP A 562 4.05 46.40 14.16
C ASP A 562 5.18 46.92 13.25
N ASP A 563 5.22 48.24 13.01
CA ASP A 563 6.22 48.83 12.11
C ASP A 563 7.66 48.87 12.69
N ILE A 564 7.86 48.61 13.98
CA ILE A 564 9.17 48.71 14.69
C ILE A 564 9.63 47.34 15.23
N ALA A 565 8.67 46.48 15.53
CA ALA A 565 8.72 45.21 16.27
C ALA A 565 9.11 45.33 17.76
N GLU A 566 8.17 45.76 18.63
CA GLU A 566 8.11 45.29 20.02
C GLU A 566 6.93 44.29 20.15
N SER A 567 7.22 42.99 20.26
CA SER A 567 6.21 41.97 20.56
C SER A 567 5.93 41.94 22.07
N TYR A 568 4.66 42.06 22.48
CA TYR A 568 4.19 41.73 23.84
C TYR A 568 4.09 40.23 24.08
#